data_AF-A0A6L4YSQ5-F1
#
_entry.id   AF-A0A6L4YSQ5-F1
#
_cell.length_a   1.000
_cell.length_b   1.000
_cell.length_c   1.000
_cell.angle_alpha   90.00
_cell.angle_beta   90.00
_cell.angle_gamma   90.00
#
_symmetry.space_group_name_H-M   'P 1'
#
loop_
_entity.id
_entity.type
_entity.pdbx_description
1 polymer ?
#
loop_
_entity_poly.entity_id
_entity_poly.type
_entity_poly.pdbx_seq_one_letter_code
_entity_poly.pdbx_strand_id
1 'polypeptide(L)'
;MKGKIPTYLLILFLVVIIFLQRECHRCPEAVTLTTINTIPGDSVPYLVEIDKPVPKFIDTGSWHYFDVDTMAILKDYFARVVYLDTLKDDSSAFIAVMDTVFQNRLQGRSLYFANRKPTSIIHNTTVLPEVDDRLKLYAGAMVAMAPRDRYDFGPAVILMTPRGNGYSYAFGVNEKSHTITLVWKVKLKRKRPP
;
A
#
# COMPACT_ATOMS: atom_id res chain seq x y z
N MET A 1 1.82 -58.20 30.09
CA MET A 1 2.49 -58.72 28.87
C MET A 1 3.13 -57.54 28.13
N LYS A 2 4.46 -57.41 28.16
CA LYS A 2 5.19 -56.35 27.43
C LYS A 2 5.38 -56.80 25.99
N GLY A 3 4.45 -56.43 25.11
CA GLY A 3 4.60 -56.66 23.67
C GLY A 3 5.82 -55.90 23.17
N LYS A 4 6.88 -56.61 22.76
CA LYS A 4 8.02 -55.99 22.08
C LYS A 4 7.49 -55.42 20.77
N ILE A 5 7.53 -54.09 20.62
CA ILE A 5 7.19 -53.45 19.35
C ILE A 5 8.22 -53.93 18.33
N PRO A 6 7.78 -54.57 17.24
CA PRO A 6 8.68 -55.01 16.19
C PRO A 6 9.46 -53.84 15.61
N THR A 7 10.78 -53.99 15.47
CA THR A 7 11.69 -52.94 14.99
C THR A 7 11.31 -52.39 13.61
N TYR A 8 10.68 -53.20 12.75
CA TYR A 8 10.22 -52.77 11.42
C TYR A 8 9.08 -51.74 11.48
N LEU A 9 8.21 -51.77 12.48
CA LEU A 9 7.14 -50.76 12.64
C LEU A 9 7.72 -49.40 13.02
N LEU A 10 8.79 -49.41 13.82
CA LEU A 10 9.49 -48.20 14.26
C LEU A 10 10.21 -47.54 13.07
N ILE A 11 10.83 -48.34 12.20
CA ILE A 11 11.47 -47.87 10.96
C ILE A 11 10.42 -47.27 10.00
N LEU A 12 9.28 -47.94 9.80
CA LEU A 12 8.19 -47.44 8.95
C LEU A 12 7.68 -46.08 9.44
N PHE A 13 7.46 -45.94 10.75
CA PHE A 13 7.00 -44.69 11.36
C PHE A 13 7.99 -43.53 11.14
N LEU A 14 9.30 -43.78 11.29
CA LEU A 14 10.34 -42.80 11.03
C LEU A 14 10.38 -42.35 9.56
N VAL A 15 10.20 -43.29 8.62
CA VAL A 15 10.15 -42.96 7.17
C VAL A 15 8.97 -42.04 6.85
N VAL A 16 7.80 -42.27 7.46
CA VAL A 16 6.62 -41.41 7.30
C VAL A 16 6.89 -39.99 7.83
N ILE A 17 7.55 -39.86 8.99
CA ILE A 17 7.91 -38.55 9.56
C ILE A 17 8.86 -37.78 8.63
N ILE A 18 9.89 -38.44 8.08
CA ILE A 18 10.85 -37.81 7.17
C ILE A 18 10.16 -37.31 5.89
N PHE A 19 9.21 -38.08 5.36
CA PHE A 19 8.43 -37.66 4.18
C PHE A 19 7.58 -36.43 4.48
N LEU A 20 6.94 -36.37 5.66
CA LEU A 20 6.17 -35.21 6.10
C LEU A 20 7.04 -33.96 6.29
N GLN A 21 8.26 -34.10 6.85
CA GLN A 21 9.19 -32.99 7.05
C GLN A 21 9.72 -32.38 5.74
N ARG A 22 9.88 -33.19 4.67
CA ARG A 22 10.29 -32.70 3.34
C ARG A 22 9.26 -31.79 2.67
N GLU A 23 8.01 -31.79 3.14
CA GLU A 23 6.98 -30.95 2.54
C GLU A 23 7.03 -29.47 2.99
N CYS A 24 7.66 -29.16 4.14
CA CYS A 24 7.69 -27.82 4.73
C CYS A 24 8.76 -26.85 4.16
N HIS A 25 9.64 -27.26 3.24
CA HIS A 25 10.83 -26.48 2.83
C HIS A 25 10.61 -25.40 1.75
N ARG A 26 9.38 -25.05 1.39
CA ARG A 26 9.11 -23.97 0.42
C ARG A 26 8.09 -22.99 0.99
N CYS A 27 8.58 -21.99 1.72
CA CYS A 27 7.76 -20.86 2.14
C CYS A 27 7.25 -20.09 0.91
N PRO A 28 6.04 -19.55 0.95
CA PRO A 28 5.50 -18.68 -0.09
C PRO A 28 6.26 -17.35 -0.13
N GLU A 29 6.45 -16.84 -1.35
CA GLU A 29 7.01 -15.50 -1.56
C GLU A 29 6.10 -14.44 -0.96
N ALA A 30 6.71 -13.49 -0.24
CA ALA A 30 6.03 -12.32 0.29
C ALA A 30 5.46 -11.49 -0.87
N VAL A 31 4.16 -11.15 -0.79
CA VAL A 31 3.52 -10.27 -1.77
C VAL A 31 3.62 -8.84 -1.24
N THR A 32 4.28 -7.96 -1.97
CA THR A 32 4.32 -6.53 -1.65
C THR A 32 3.06 -5.86 -2.21
N LEU A 33 2.27 -5.21 -1.36
CA LEU A 33 1.16 -4.37 -1.77
C LEU A 33 1.61 -2.92 -1.72
N THR A 34 1.50 -2.22 -2.84
CA THR A 34 1.79 -0.79 -2.95
C THR A 34 0.49 0.00 -3.05
N THR A 35 0.22 0.84 -2.07
CA THR A 35 -0.93 1.75 -2.07
C THR A 35 -0.42 3.16 -2.33
N ILE A 36 -0.89 3.79 -3.40
CA ILE A 36 -0.53 5.17 -3.76
C ILE A 36 -1.72 6.06 -3.39
N ASN A 37 -1.49 6.98 -2.44
CA ASN A 37 -2.45 8.03 -2.10
C ASN A 37 -1.98 9.34 -2.74
N THR A 38 -2.86 10.02 -3.46
CA THR A 38 -2.55 11.33 -4.07
C THR A 38 -3.33 12.42 -3.35
N ILE A 39 -2.61 13.40 -2.79
CA ILE A 39 -3.20 14.59 -2.18
C ILE A 39 -3.27 15.67 -3.29
N PRO A 40 -4.47 16.19 -3.60
CA PRO A 40 -4.62 17.26 -4.59
C PRO A 40 -3.96 18.56 -4.09
N GLY A 41 -3.52 19.40 -5.02
CA GLY A 41 -3.01 20.74 -4.71
C GLY A 41 -4.11 21.72 -4.30
N ASP A 42 -3.70 22.93 -3.95
CA ASP A 42 -4.57 24.03 -3.55
C ASP A 42 -5.42 24.52 -4.74
N SER A 43 -6.72 24.67 -4.51
CA SER A 43 -7.66 25.21 -5.51
C SER A 43 -7.75 26.73 -5.50
N VAL A 44 -7.46 27.37 -4.37
CA VAL A 44 -7.58 28.83 -4.18
C VAL A 44 -6.28 29.39 -3.59
N PRO A 45 -5.78 30.53 -4.10
CA PRO A 45 -4.63 31.20 -3.50
C PRO A 45 -4.92 31.70 -2.10
N TYR A 46 -3.98 31.48 -1.18
CA TYR A 46 -4.03 32.04 0.17
C TYR A 46 -2.99 33.16 0.33
N LEU A 47 -3.25 34.03 1.31
CA LEU A 47 -2.37 35.14 1.64
C LEU A 47 -1.21 34.64 2.50
N VAL A 48 0.01 34.93 2.07
CA VAL A 48 1.24 34.71 2.83
C VAL A 48 1.67 36.04 3.42
N GLU A 49 1.75 36.10 4.74
CA GLU A 49 2.31 37.24 5.45
C GLU A 49 3.83 37.26 5.22
N ILE A 50 4.32 38.34 4.63
CA ILE A 50 5.73 38.59 4.41
C ILE A 50 6.11 39.94 4.99
N ASP A 51 7.34 40.05 5.48
CA ASP A 51 7.85 41.29 6.03
C ASP A 51 7.89 42.38 4.95
N LYS A 52 7.64 43.61 5.39
CA LYS A 52 7.76 44.79 4.53
C LYS A 52 9.19 44.88 3.97
N PRO A 53 9.37 44.97 2.64
CA PRO A 53 10.69 45.06 2.05
C PRO A 53 11.42 46.34 2.50
N VAL A 54 12.69 46.19 2.86
CA VAL A 54 13.57 47.31 3.24
C VAL A 54 14.35 47.78 2.01
N PRO A 55 14.42 49.10 1.74
CA PRO A 55 15.20 49.61 0.62
C PRO A 55 16.69 49.27 0.81
N LYS A 56 17.28 48.60 -0.19
CA LYS A 56 18.70 48.20 -0.18
C LYS A 56 19.65 49.32 -0.61
N PHE A 57 19.17 50.18 -1.51
CA PHE A 57 19.94 51.29 -2.07
C PHE A 57 18.99 52.46 -2.32
N ILE A 58 19.41 53.65 -1.91
CA ILE A 58 18.72 54.91 -2.16
C ILE A 58 19.78 55.83 -2.76
N ASP A 59 19.59 56.23 -4.01
CA ASP A 59 20.45 57.25 -4.62
C ASP A 59 20.05 58.63 -4.07
N THR A 60 20.98 59.29 -3.38
CA THR A 60 20.82 60.64 -2.82
C THR A 60 21.57 61.70 -3.63
N GLY A 61 22.22 61.33 -4.74
CA GLY A 61 23.29 62.13 -5.33
C GLY A 61 23.35 62.09 -6.86
N SER A 62 22.31 62.60 -7.52
CA SER A 62 22.40 63.17 -8.88
C SER A 62 21.27 64.16 -9.07
N TRP A 63 21.53 65.43 -8.71
CA TRP A 63 20.56 66.50 -8.89
C TRP A 63 20.68 67.07 -10.30
N HIS A 64 19.62 66.92 -11.08
CA HIS A 64 19.47 67.54 -12.38
C HIS A 64 18.32 68.55 -12.31
N TYR A 65 18.56 69.76 -12.81
CA TYR A 65 17.51 70.77 -12.89
C TYR A 65 16.64 70.48 -14.11
N PHE A 66 15.34 70.36 -13.90
CA PHE A 66 14.34 70.21 -14.94
C PHE A 66 13.25 71.26 -14.74
N ASP A 67 12.73 71.82 -15.83
CA ASP A 67 11.49 72.60 -15.78
C ASP A 67 10.33 71.63 -15.58
N VAL A 68 9.64 71.74 -14.45
CA VAL A 68 8.65 70.74 -13.99
C VAL A 68 7.37 71.38 -13.45
N ASP A 69 6.26 70.72 -13.72
CA ASP A 69 4.96 71.06 -13.13
C ASP A 69 4.90 70.55 -11.68
N THR A 70 5.09 71.47 -10.73
CA THR A 70 5.04 71.18 -9.29
C THR A 70 3.70 70.58 -8.84
N MET A 71 2.58 70.96 -9.46
CA MET A 71 1.25 70.46 -9.08
C MET A 71 1.10 69.00 -9.46
N ALA A 72 1.56 68.62 -10.66
CA ALA A 72 1.53 67.24 -11.12
C ALA A 72 2.39 66.34 -10.22
N ILE A 73 3.59 66.79 -9.83
CA ILE A 73 4.49 66.06 -8.93
C ILE A 73 3.84 65.85 -7.56
N LEU A 74 3.27 66.90 -6.95
CA LEU A 74 2.63 66.78 -5.64
C LEU A 74 1.43 65.82 -5.67
N LYS A 75 0.63 65.89 -6.74
CA LYS A 75 -0.49 64.97 -6.95
C LYS A 75 -0.04 63.52 -7.01
N ASP A 76 1.01 63.22 -7.78
CA ASP A 76 1.57 61.87 -7.91
C ASP A 76 2.21 61.38 -6.59
N TYR A 77 2.95 62.25 -5.91
CA TYR A 77 3.59 61.94 -4.62
C TYR A 77 2.57 61.52 -3.54
N PHE A 78 1.42 62.22 -3.46
CA PHE A 78 0.36 61.87 -2.52
C PHE A 78 -0.64 60.83 -3.07
N ALA A 79 -0.44 60.30 -4.27
CA ALA A 79 -1.26 59.21 -4.77
C ALA A 79 -0.92 57.91 -4.01
N ARG A 80 -1.96 57.11 -3.75
CA ARG A 80 -1.81 55.73 -3.30
C ARG A 80 -1.98 54.81 -4.50
N VAL A 81 -0.92 54.12 -4.89
CA VAL A 81 -0.91 53.24 -6.05
C VAL A 81 -0.78 51.80 -5.58
N VAL A 82 -1.66 50.93 -6.08
CA VAL A 82 -1.63 49.49 -5.81
C VAL A 82 -1.20 48.80 -7.08
N TYR A 83 -0.10 48.05 -7.01
CA TYR A 83 0.41 47.23 -8.10
C TYR A 83 0.06 45.77 -7.82
N LEU A 84 -0.44 45.07 -8.83
CA LEU A 84 -0.65 43.64 -8.81
C LEU A 84 0.24 43.02 -9.88
N ASP A 85 1.19 42.21 -9.46
CA ASP A 85 2.15 41.55 -10.34
C ASP A 85 2.06 40.03 -10.17
N THR A 86 1.91 39.31 -11.28
CA THR A 86 1.86 37.84 -11.27
C THR A 86 3.24 37.30 -11.59
N LEU A 87 3.96 36.86 -10.55
CA LEU A 87 5.32 36.32 -10.69
C LEU A 87 5.32 34.94 -11.34
N LYS A 88 4.27 34.14 -11.10
CA LYS A 88 4.15 32.79 -11.63
C LYS A 88 2.70 32.35 -11.71
N ASP A 89 2.28 31.84 -12.85
CA ASP A 89 0.97 31.23 -13.03
C ASP A 89 1.09 30.04 -13.99
N ASP A 90 1.41 28.87 -13.43
CA ASP A 90 1.54 27.64 -14.22
C ASP A 90 0.83 26.46 -13.54
N SER A 91 0.99 25.26 -14.10
CA SER A 91 0.41 24.03 -13.54
C SER A 91 1.04 23.61 -12.22
N SER A 92 2.18 24.20 -11.83
CA SER A 92 2.88 23.88 -10.61
C SER A 92 2.50 24.78 -9.44
N ALA A 93 2.37 26.08 -9.67
CA ALA A 93 2.04 27.04 -8.64
C ALA A 93 1.47 28.33 -9.23
N PHE A 94 0.71 29.02 -8.39
CA PHE A 94 0.32 30.41 -8.59
C PHE A 94 1.00 31.28 -7.55
N ILE A 95 1.66 32.36 -7.99
CA ILE A 95 2.36 33.34 -7.16
C ILE A 95 2.05 34.72 -7.71
N ALA A 96 1.39 35.55 -6.91
CA ALA A 96 1.18 36.96 -7.23
C ALA A 96 1.57 37.84 -6.05
N VAL A 97 2.05 39.05 -6.34
CA VAL A 97 2.43 40.05 -5.35
C VAL A 97 1.57 41.28 -5.53
N MET A 98 1.02 41.77 -4.42
CA MET A 98 0.30 43.03 -4.37
C MET A 98 1.11 44.03 -3.53
N ASP A 99 1.54 45.11 -4.16
CA ASP A 99 2.31 46.17 -3.54
C ASP A 99 1.48 47.43 -3.40
N THR A 100 1.53 48.06 -2.23
CA THR A 100 0.95 49.40 -2.03
C THR A 100 2.07 50.41 -1.90
N VAL A 101 2.09 51.40 -2.78
CA VAL A 101 3.06 52.50 -2.81
C VAL A 101 2.35 53.81 -2.46
N PHE A 102 2.94 54.59 -1.56
CA PHE A 102 2.46 55.91 -1.15
C PHE A 102 3.66 56.78 -0.79
N GLN A 103 3.66 58.04 -1.22
CA GLN A 103 4.80 58.97 -0.98
C GLN A 103 6.12 58.43 -1.51
N ASN A 104 6.09 57.80 -2.69
CA ASN A 104 7.22 57.12 -3.34
C ASN A 104 7.91 56.08 -2.43
N ARG A 105 7.15 55.50 -1.49
CA ARG A 105 7.62 54.45 -0.59
C ARG A 105 6.65 53.27 -0.62
N LEU A 106 7.23 52.07 -0.64
CA LEU A 106 6.49 50.84 -0.45
C LEU A 106 5.94 50.85 0.98
N GLN A 107 4.62 50.78 1.14
CA GLN A 107 3.93 50.79 2.42
C GLN A 107 3.71 49.38 2.95
N GLY A 108 3.31 48.48 2.06
CA GLY A 108 3.07 47.06 2.37
C GLY A 108 3.13 46.22 1.11
N ARG A 109 3.44 44.94 1.30
CA ARG A 109 3.53 43.92 0.27
C ARG A 109 2.78 42.69 0.75
N SER A 110 1.94 42.15 -0.11
CA SER A 110 1.15 40.93 0.14
C SER A 110 1.47 39.90 -0.93
N LEU A 111 1.71 38.64 -0.53
CA LEU A 111 1.99 37.56 -1.46
C LEU A 111 0.82 36.57 -1.47
N TYR A 112 0.28 36.31 -2.65
CA TYR A 112 -0.73 35.29 -2.89
C TYR A 112 -0.05 34.04 -3.42
N PHE A 113 -0.28 32.90 -2.78
CA PHE A 113 0.33 31.63 -3.15
C PHE A 113 -0.70 30.52 -3.27
N ALA A 114 -0.58 29.68 -4.29
CA ALA A 114 -1.28 28.40 -4.37
C ALA A 114 -0.34 27.32 -4.88
N ASN A 115 -0.18 26.22 -4.16
CA ASN A 115 0.56 25.07 -4.66
C ASN A 115 -0.36 24.17 -5.48
N ARG A 116 -0.19 24.16 -6.81
CA ARG A 116 -1.03 23.36 -7.72
C ARG A 116 -0.49 21.95 -7.97
N LYS A 117 0.71 21.62 -7.46
CA LYS A 117 1.28 20.28 -7.64
C LYS A 117 0.63 19.25 -6.71
N PRO A 118 0.11 18.13 -7.24
CA PRO A 118 -0.35 17.04 -6.41
C PRO A 118 0.83 16.35 -5.73
N THR A 119 0.68 16.01 -4.45
CA THR A 119 1.69 15.28 -3.69
C THR A 119 1.28 13.81 -3.58
N SER A 120 2.04 12.90 -4.19
CA SER A 120 1.82 11.46 -4.08
C SER A 120 2.57 10.89 -2.87
N ILE A 121 1.84 10.29 -1.93
CA ILE A 121 2.40 9.54 -0.81
C ILE A 121 2.30 8.04 -1.16
N ILE A 122 3.45 7.38 -1.25
CA ILE A 122 3.54 5.95 -1.56
C ILE A 122 3.65 5.17 -0.26
N HIS A 123 2.65 4.35 0.05
CA HIS A 123 2.67 3.42 1.17
C HIS A 123 2.99 2.02 0.67
N ASN A 124 4.10 1.46 1.15
CA ASN A 124 4.46 0.07 0.88
C ASN A 124 4.06 -0.76 2.10
N THR A 125 3.11 -1.68 1.93
CA THR A 125 2.74 -2.64 2.97
C THR A 125 3.14 -4.03 2.51
N THR A 126 4.12 -4.62 3.19
CA THR A 126 4.47 -6.02 3.03
C THR A 126 3.43 -6.86 3.76
N VAL A 127 2.47 -7.42 3.02
CA VAL A 127 1.54 -8.40 3.59
C VAL A 127 2.11 -9.76 3.27
N LEU A 128 2.62 -10.46 4.29
CA LEU A 128 2.86 -11.89 4.17
C LEU A 128 1.47 -12.51 4.02
N PRO A 129 1.14 -13.18 2.90
CA PRO A 129 -0.06 -13.99 2.87
C PRO A 129 0.08 -14.97 4.03
N GLU A 130 -0.91 -15.01 4.93
CA GLU A 130 -1.03 -16.04 5.94
C GLU A 130 -1.35 -17.34 5.20
N VAL A 131 -0.34 -17.88 4.52
CA VAL A 131 -0.41 -19.22 4.00
C VAL A 131 -0.29 -20.07 5.23
N ASP A 132 -1.41 -20.70 5.57
CA ASP A 132 -1.49 -21.69 6.63
C ASP A 132 -0.63 -22.89 6.23
N ASP A 133 0.68 -22.71 6.36
CA ASP A 133 1.76 -23.64 6.02
C ASP A 133 1.90 -24.75 7.08
N ARG A 134 0.86 -24.93 7.89
CA ARG A 134 0.84 -25.90 8.98
C ARG A 134 0.14 -27.18 8.54
N LEU A 135 0.67 -28.29 9.03
CA LEU A 135 0.05 -29.60 8.93
C LEU A 135 -1.32 -29.56 9.63
N LYS A 136 -2.40 -29.92 8.94
CA LYS A 136 -3.75 -29.90 9.50
C LYS A 136 -4.21 -31.32 9.76
N LEU A 137 -4.56 -31.61 11.01
CA LEU A 137 -5.12 -32.89 11.43
C LEU A 137 -6.60 -32.71 11.73
N TYR A 138 -7.44 -33.50 11.07
CA TYR A 138 -8.88 -33.50 11.25
C TYR A 138 -9.31 -34.87 11.76
N ALA A 139 -10.28 -34.88 12.68
CA ALA A 139 -10.98 -36.08 13.10
C ALA A 139 -12.47 -35.88 12.77
N GLY A 140 -13.11 -36.92 12.26
CA GLY A 140 -14.50 -36.86 11.83
C GLY A 140 -15.10 -38.24 11.63
N ALA A 141 -16.18 -38.29 10.88
CA ALA A 141 -16.85 -39.52 10.49
C ALA A 141 -16.78 -39.72 8.97
N MET A 142 -16.68 -40.97 8.55
CA MET A 142 -16.80 -41.43 7.19
C MET A 142 -18.19 -42.05 7.01
N VAL A 143 -18.78 -41.82 5.85
CA VAL A 143 -19.91 -42.60 5.33
C VAL A 143 -19.52 -43.05 3.92
N ALA A 144 -19.59 -44.34 3.65
CA ALA A 144 -19.40 -44.93 2.34
C ALA A 144 -20.66 -45.67 1.90
N MET A 145 -21.00 -45.51 0.64
CA MET A 145 -22.10 -46.21 -0.02
C MET A 145 -21.52 -47.03 -1.16
N ALA A 146 -21.83 -48.32 -1.18
CA ALA A 146 -21.41 -49.26 -2.22
C ALA A 146 -22.64 -49.83 -2.94
N PRO A 147 -22.48 -50.30 -4.19
CA PRO A 147 -23.58 -50.93 -4.92
C PRO A 147 -24.16 -52.14 -4.17
N ARG A 148 -25.48 -52.40 -4.34
CA ARG A 148 -26.26 -53.47 -3.66
C ARG A 148 -26.56 -53.21 -2.18
N ASP A 149 -27.00 -52.00 -1.84
CA ASP A 149 -27.45 -51.59 -0.50
C ASP A 149 -26.41 -51.79 0.62
N ARG A 150 -25.14 -51.78 0.26
CA ARG A 150 -24.02 -51.85 1.20
C ARG A 150 -23.63 -50.46 1.63
N TYR A 151 -23.62 -50.21 2.92
CA TYR A 151 -23.21 -48.95 3.48
C TYR A 151 -22.29 -49.19 4.68
N ASP A 152 -21.29 -48.33 4.80
CA ASP A 152 -20.35 -48.36 5.90
C ASP A 152 -20.20 -46.97 6.50
N PHE A 153 -20.01 -46.92 7.81
CA PHE A 153 -19.80 -45.68 8.53
C PHE A 153 -18.85 -45.89 9.69
N GLY A 154 -18.15 -44.85 10.09
CA GLY A 154 -17.28 -44.94 11.25
C GLY A 154 -16.31 -43.76 11.40
N PRO A 155 -15.41 -43.81 12.40
CA PRO A 155 -14.47 -42.73 12.65
C PRO A 155 -13.42 -42.64 11.54
N ALA A 156 -13.05 -41.41 11.21
CA ALA A 156 -12.04 -41.08 10.21
C ALA A 156 -11.06 -40.04 10.76
N VAL A 157 -9.79 -40.20 10.43
CA VAL A 157 -8.73 -39.22 10.68
C VAL A 157 -8.15 -38.80 9.33
N ILE A 158 -8.02 -37.50 9.12
CA ILE A 158 -7.53 -36.91 7.87
C ILE A 158 -6.35 -36.00 8.21
N LEU A 159 -5.26 -36.19 7.50
CA LEU A 159 -4.06 -35.37 7.55
C LEU A 159 -3.95 -34.60 6.23
N MET A 160 -4.00 -33.28 6.28
CA MET A 160 -3.74 -32.43 5.12
C MET A 160 -2.40 -31.73 5.27
N THR A 161 -1.56 -31.87 4.26
CA THR A 161 -0.27 -31.18 4.21
C THR A 161 -0.44 -29.77 3.64
N PRO A 162 0.48 -28.85 3.95
CA PRO A 162 0.48 -27.48 3.40
C PRO A 162 0.41 -27.41 1.87
N ARG A 163 0.91 -28.45 1.19
CA ARG A 163 0.91 -28.55 -0.27
C ARG A 163 -0.46 -28.90 -0.86
N GLY A 164 -1.46 -29.18 -0.02
CA GLY A 164 -2.78 -29.61 -0.42
C GLY A 164 -2.86 -31.11 -0.76
N ASN A 165 -1.91 -31.92 -0.27
CA ASN A 165 -2.02 -33.38 -0.31
C ASN A 165 -2.75 -33.85 0.95
N GLY A 166 -3.63 -34.84 0.80
CA GLY A 166 -4.44 -35.38 1.88
C GLY A 166 -4.21 -36.88 2.06
N TYR A 167 -4.04 -37.30 3.31
CA TYR A 167 -3.93 -38.70 3.70
C TYR A 167 -5.02 -38.98 4.73
N SER A 168 -5.89 -39.96 4.52
CA SER A 168 -6.89 -40.33 5.52
C SER A 168 -6.91 -41.81 5.79
N TYR A 169 -7.29 -42.13 7.01
CA TYR A 169 -7.59 -43.47 7.46
C TYR A 169 -8.95 -43.46 8.14
N ALA A 170 -9.80 -44.40 7.76
CA ALA A 170 -11.10 -44.59 8.35
C ALA A 170 -11.38 -46.07 8.60
N PHE A 171 -12.08 -46.35 9.69
CA PHE A 171 -12.52 -47.68 10.04
C PHE A 171 -14.03 -47.75 9.94
N GLY A 172 -14.53 -48.60 9.06
CA GLY A 172 -15.95 -48.82 8.86
C GLY A 172 -16.47 -49.88 9.82
N VAL A 173 -17.53 -49.54 10.58
CA VAL A 173 -18.06 -50.39 11.65
C VAL A 173 -18.94 -51.51 11.11
N ASN A 174 -19.64 -51.28 10.00
CA ASN A 174 -20.60 -52.25 9.46
C ASN A 174 -19.88 -53.39 8.73
N GLU A 175 -19.03 -53.06 7.76
CA GLU A 175 -18.29 -54.06 6.99
C GLU A 175 -16.93 -54.42 7.63
N LYS A 176 -16.58 -53.79 8.77
CA LYS A 176 -15.25 -53.91 9.41
C LYS A 176 -14.13 -53.58 8.42
N SER A 177 -14.37 -52.58 7.58
CA SER A 177 -13.47 -52.21 6.49
C SER A 177 -12.41 -51.22 6.98
N HIS A 178 -11.20 -51.36 6.43
CA HIS A 178 -10.11 -50.39 6.61
C HIS A 178 -9.96 -49.60 5.33
N THR A 179 -10.25 -48.29 5.39
CA THR A 179 -10.20 -47.41 4.23
C THR A 179 -9.02 -46.45 4.36
N ILE A 180 -8.12 -46.47 3.38
CA ILE A 180 -7.01 -45.54 3.26
C ILE A 180 -7.27 -44.67 2.03
N THR A 181 -7.31 -43.35 2.20
CA THR A 181 -7.50 -42.42 1.08
C THR A 181 -6.25 -41.57 0.90
N LEU A 182 -5.81 -41.44 -0.35
CA LEU A 182 -4.69 -40.59 -0.75
C LEU A 182 -5.21 -39.57 -1.77
N VAL A 183 -4.98 -38.29 -1.51
CA VAL A 183 -5.44 -37.17 -2.34
C VAL A 183 -4.24 -36.30 -2.69
N TRP A 184 -4.07 -35.98 -3.98
CA TRP A 184 -3.00 -35.10 -4.46
C TRP A 184 -3.56 -33.96 -5.30
N LYS A 185 -3.01 -32.76 -5.11
CA LYS A 185 -3.40 -31.57 -5.87
C LYS A 185 -2.78 -31.59 -7.27
N VAL A 186 -3.62 -31.71 -8.31
CA VAL A 186 -3.18 -31.66 -9.73
C VAL A 186 -3.35 -30.24 -10.27
N LYS A 187 -2.24 -29.59 -10.68
CA LYS A 187 -2.28 -28.27 -11.34
C LYS A 187 -2.44 -28.45 -12.86
N LEU A 188 -3.67 -28.26 -13.37
CA LEU A 188 -3.92 -28.24 -14.81
C LEU A 188 -3.50 -26.88 -15.39
N LYS A 189 -2.45 -26.86 -16.23
CA LYS A 189 -2.09 -25.65 -16.98
C LYS A 189 -3.08 -25.46 -18.13
N ARG A 190 -3.88 -24.40 -18.08
CA ARG A 190 -4.75 -24.01 -19.19
C ARG A 190 -3.86 -23.45 -20.31
N LYS A 191 -3.71 -24.19 -21.43
CA LYS A 191 -3.15 -23.59 -22.66
C LYS A 191 -4.11 -22.50 -23.09
N ARG A 192 -3.64 -21.25 -23.17
CA ARG A 192 -4.39 -20.20 -23.88
C ARG A 192 -4.36 -20.57 -25.37
N PRO A 193 -5.49 -20.53 -26.09
CA PRO A 193 -5.46 -20.64 -27.55
C PRO A 193 -4.64 -19.49 -28.15
N PRO A 194 -3.99 -19.71 -29.30
CA PRO A 194 -3.20 -18.69 -30.02
C PRO A 194 -4.06 -17.52 -30.47
#